data_AF-A0A1R2AV02-F1
#
_entry.id   AF-A0A1R2AV02-F1
#
_cell.length_a   1.000
_cell.length_b   1.000
_cell.length_c   1.000
_cell.angle_alpha   90.00
_cell.angle_beta   90.00
_cell.angle_gamma   90.00
#
_symmetry.space_group_name_H-M   'P 1'
#
loop_
_entity.id
_entity.type
_entity.pdbx_description
1 polymer ?
#
loop_
_entity_poly.entity_id
_entity_poly.type
_entity_poly.pdbx_seq_one_letter_code
_entity_poly.pdbx_strand_id
1 'polypeptide(L)'
;MDLLKQRLALRDEQIADMRSQIANVTEDSSDLNKKISSLQKTIQNLEGKIKDKDKELEEILNLKEKALNKLTDLESSAEKPKQSKHVEKNPDVATAYIEFYTRTVQSKPMFKKLPEFKEELEPSSPQKLNDIELDEELEKLGLSDVLKKYS
;
A
#
# COMPACT_ATOMS: atom_id res chain seq x y z
N MET A 1 72.58 -21.27 -0.17
CA MET A 1 72.02 -20.38 0.88
C MET A 1 71.10 -19.33 0.27
N ASP A 2 71.45 -18.75 -0.89
CA ASP A 2 70.62 -17.72 -1.55
C ASP A 2 69.28 -18.21 -2.12
N LEU A 3 69.22 -19.43 -2.67
CA LEU A 3 67.95 -20.01 -3.14
C LEU A 3 66.90 -20.15 -2.03
N LEU A 4 67.34 -20.50 -0.81
CA LEU A 4 66.46 -20.60 0.35
C LEU A 4 65.95 -19.24 0.79
N LYS A 5 66.81 -18.20 0.76
CA LYS A 5 66.42 -16.82 1.04
C LYS A 5 65.40 -16.29 0.04
N GLN A 6 65.61 -16.56 -1.26
CA GLN A 6 64.67 -16.14 -2.31
C GLN A 6 63.32 -16.83 -2.16
N ARG A 7 63.32 -18.13 -1.83
CA ARG A 7 62.08 -18.88 -1.58
C ARG A 7 61.34 -18.38 -0.33
N LEU A 8 62.06 -18.01 0.73
CA LEU A 8 61.46 -17.40 1.92
C LEU A 8 60.82 -16.05 1.59
N ALA A 9 61.53 -15.17 0.87
CA ALA A 9 61.00 -13.86 0.48
C ALA A 9 59.72 -13.99 -0.36
N LEU A 10 59.67 -14.92 -1.31
CA LEU A 10 58.46 -15.19 -2.09
C LEU A 10 57.30 -15.70 -1.21
N ARG A 11 57.60 -16.53 -0.21
CA ARG A 11 56.58 -17.01 0.73
C ARG A 11 56.07 -15.89 1.63
N ASP A 12 56.94 -15.00 2.09
CA ASP A 12 56.55 -13.85 2.91
C ASP A 12 55.64 -12.90 2.11
N GLU A 13 55.94 -12.67 0.83
CA GLU A 13 55.09 -11.89 -0.08
C GLU A 13 53.71 -12.54 -0.25
N GLN A 14 53.65 -13.85 -0.51
CA GLN A 14 52.38 -14.58 -0.60
C GLN A 14 51.58 -14.51 0.71
N ILE A 15 52.25 -14.61 1.86
CA ILE A 15 51.59 -14.50 3.17
C ILE A 15 51.04 -13.08 3.37
N ALA A 16 51.78 -12.04 2.96
CA ALA A 16 51.33 -10.66 3.04
C ALA A 16 50.09 -10.40 2.16
N ASP A 17 50.09 -10.90 0.92
CA ASP A 17 48.96 -10.81 0.01
C ASP A 17 47.72 -11.53 0.57
N MET A 18 47.88 -12.77 1.03
CA MET A 18 46.79 -13.52 1.67
C MET A 18 46.23 -12.80 2.91
N ARG A 19 47.08 -12.18 3.73
CA ARG A 19 46.63 -11.38 4.88
C ARG A 19 45.82 -10.17 4.44
N SER A 20 46.22 -9.50 3.37
CA SER A 20 45.47 -8.38 2.80
C SER A 20 44.10 -8.82 2.29
N GLN A 21 44.02 -9.95 1.59
CA GLN A 21 42.76 -10.49 1.10
C GLN A 21 41.82 -10.86 2.26
N ILE A 22 42.35 -11.48 3.32
CA ILE A 22 41.57 -11.80 4.53
C ILE A 22 41.05 -10.53 5.19
N ALA A 23 41.86 -9.48 5.28
CA ALA A 23 41.43 -8.20 5.86
C ALA A 23 40.26 -7.60 5.07
N ASN A 24 40.37 -7.55 3.74
CA ASN A 24 39.32 -7.02 2.87
C ASN A 24 38.01 -7.82 3.02
N VAL A 25 38.06 -9.15 2.96
CA VAL A 25 36.87 -10.00 3.13
C VAL A 25 36.26 -9.84 4.53
N THR A 26 37.08 -9.62 5.55
CA THR A 26 36.59 -9.37 6.92
C THR A 26 35.85 -8.03 7.01
N GLU A 27 36.36 -7.00 6.35
CA GLU A 27 35.71 -5.69 6.26
C GLU A 27 34.38 -5.77 5.51
N ASP A 28 34.36 -6.40 4.33
CA ASP A 28 33.15 -6.62 3.54
C ASP A 28 32.08 -7.38 4.34
N SER A 29 32.50 -8.43 5.06
CA SER A 29 31.61 -9.20 5.93
C SER A 29 31.03 -8.35 7.07
N SER A 30 31.83 -7.47 7.67
CA SER A 30 31.37 -6.53 8.70
C SER A 30 30.31 -5.57 8.15
N ASP A 31 30.52 -5.03 6.96
CA ASP A 31 29.60 -4.09 6.34
C ASP A 31 28.29 -4.75 5.88
N LEU A 32 28.38 -5.96 5.33
CA LEU A 32 27.20 -6.77 5.05
C LEU A 32 26.38 -7.06 6.31
N ASN A 33 27.04 -7.39 7.43
CA ASN A 33 26.35 -7.60 8.71
C ASN A 33 25.64 -6.33 9.23
N LYS A 34 26.23 -5.15 9.05
CA LYS A 34 25.57 -3.86 9.36
C LYS A 34 24.34 -3.66 8.47
N LYS A 35 24.44 -3.95 7.18
CA LYS A 35 23.32 -3.84 6.22
C LYS A 35 22.17 -4.79 6.59
N ILE A 36 22.48 -6.05 6.91
CA ILE A 36 21.51 -7.04 7.41
C ILE A 36 20.79 -6.52 8.65
N SER A 37 21.55 -6.01 9.63
CA SER A 37 20.99 -5.47 10.87
C SER A 37 20.03 -4.29 10.63
N SER A 38 20.35 -3.42 9.66
CA SER A 38 19.50 -2.29 9.27
C SER A 38 18.22 -2.74 8.57
N LEU A 39 18.32 -3.73 7.67
CA LEU A 39 17.17 -4.33 6.99
C LEU A 39 16.23 -5.02 8.00
N GLN A 40 16.78 -5.76 8.98
CA GLN A 40 15.99 -6.39 10.04
C GLN A 40 15.18 -5.36 10.85
N LYS A 41 15.78 -4.23 11.22
CA LYS A 41 15.06 -3.12 11.89
C LYS A 41 13.95 -2.55 11.01
N THR A 42 14.20 -2.42 9.71
CA THR A 42 13.21 -1.93 8.75
C THR A 42 12.02 -2.90 8.65
N ILE A 43 12.28 -4.21 8.58
CA ILE A 43 11.25 -5.25 8.57
C ILE A 43 10.40 -5.16 9.84
N GLN A 44 11.02 -5.13 11.02
CA GLN A 44 10.30 -5.03 12.30
C GLN A 44 9.39 -3.78 12.37
N ASN A 45 9.86 -2.65 11.86
CA ASN A 45 9.06 -1.43 11.80
C ASN A 45 7.86 -1.57 10.85
N LEU A 46 8.06 -2.17 9.67
CA LEU A 46 6.98 -2.42 8.71
C LEU A 46 5.95 -3.40 9.27
N GLU A 47 6.38 -4.48 9.92
CA GLU A 47 5.49 -5.41 10.62
C GLU A 47 4.64 -4.71 11.69
N GLY A 48 5.24 -3.77 12.43
CA GLY A 48 4.51 -2.93 13.38
C GLY A 48 3.42 -2.10 12.71
N LYS A 49 3.76 -1.41 11.61
CA LYS A 49 2.79 -0.61 10.84
C LYS A 49 1.65 -1.44 10.26
N ILE A 50 1.93 -2.66 9.81
CA ILE A 50 0.91 -3.60 9.32
C ILE A 50 -0.06 -3.94 10.46
N LYS A 51 0.45 -4.30 11.64
CA LYS A 51 -0.41 -4.61 12.80
C LYS A 51 -1.28 -3.43 13.22
N ASP A 52 -0.76 -2.21 13.16
CA ASP A 52 -1.55 -1.02 13.47
C ASP A 52 -2.65 -0.77 12.43
N LYS A 53 -2.36 -1.00 11.15
CA LYS A 53 -3.33 -0.92 10.06
C LYS A 53 -4.40 -1.99 10.14
N ASP A 54 -4.05 -3.22 10.54
CA ASP A 54 -5.00 -4.30 10.73
C ASP A 54 -6.01 -3.97 11.85
N LYS A 55 -5.53 -3.37 12.95
CA LYS A 55 -6.41 -2.88 14.03
C LYS A 55 -7.36 -1.77 13.55
N GLU A 56 -6.84 -0.80 12.81
CA GLU A 56 -7.66 0.28 12.23
C GLU A 56 -8.76 -0.29 11.32
N LEU A 57 -8.42 -1.30 10.52
CA LEU A 57 -9.38 -1.99 9.65
C LEU A 57 -10.45 -2.74 10.46
N GLU A 58 -10.07 -3.43 11.53
CA GLU A 58 -11.00 -4.12 12.43
C GLU A 58 -11.97 -3.14 13.12
N GLU A 59 -11.47 -1.97 13.56
CA GLU A 59 -12.31 -0.90 14.11
C GLU A 59 -13.33 -0.39 13.08
N ILE A 60 -12.89 -0.14 11.84
CA ILE A 60 -13.77 0.30 10.75
C ILE A 60 -14.84 -0.76 10.44
N LEU A 61 -14.47 -2.04 10.38
CA LEU A 61 -15.43 -3.13 10.16
C LEU A 61 -16.49 -3.20 11.27
N ASN A 62 -16.07 -3.07 12.53
CA ASN A 62 -16.99 -3.03 13.67
C ASN A 62 -17.93 -1.82 13.60
N LEU A 63 -17.44 -0.65 13.19
CA LEU A 63 -18.28 0.54 13.00
C LEU A 63 -19.29 0.35 11.86
N LYS A 64 -18.86 -0.26 10.74
CA LYS A 64 -19.72 -0.59 9.61
C LYS A 64 -20.84 -1.54 10.03
N GLU A 65 -20.53 -2.59 10.79
CA GLU A 65 -21.53 -3.54 11.28
C GLU A 65 -22.55 -2.86 12.19
N LYS A 66 -22.10 -2.03 13.14
CA LYS A 66 -23.00 -1.23 13.99
C LYS A 66 -23.91 -0.31 13.19
N ALA A 67 -23.40 0.32 12.12
CA ALA A 67 -24.20 1.18 11.26
C ALA A 67 -25.24 0.38 10.47
N LEU A 68 -24.86 -0.79 9.96
CA LEU A 68 -25.77 -1.68 9.24
C LEU A 68 -26.92 -2.16 10.12
N ASN A 69 -26.63 -2.59 11.36
CA ASN A 69 -27.67 -3.01 12.31
C ASN A 69 -28.65 -1.87 12.64
N LYS A 70 -28.16 -0.64 12.79
CA LYS A 70 -29.03 0.53 12.99
C LYS A 70 -29.91 0.80 11.77
N LEU A 71 -29.39 0.61 10.57
CA LEU A 71 -30.15 0.79 9.33
C LEU A 71 -31.28 -0.24 9.25
N THR A 72 -30.99 -1.51 9.53
CA THR A 72 -32.01 -2.57 9.55
C THR A 72 -33.09 -2.35 10.62
N ASP A 73 -32.71 -1.82 11.79
CA ASP A 73 -33.67 -1.46 12.84
C ASP A 73 -34.60 -0.33 12.41
N LEU A 74 -34.04 0.70 11.74
CA LEU A 74 -34.81 1.83 11.22
C LEU A 74 -35.73 1.41 10.07
N GLU A 75 -35.27 0.57 9.15
CA GLU A 75 -36.08 0.00 8.07
C GLU A 75 -37.27 -0.78 8.65
N SER A 76 -37.01 -1.67 9.63
CA SER A 76 -38.05 -2.43 10.33
C SER A 76 -39.06 -1.53 11.07
N SER A 77 -38.63 -0.35 11.52
CA SER A 77 -39.49 0.64 12.17
C SER A 77 -40.34 1.43 11.16
N ALA A 78 -39.79 1.74 9.99
CA ALA A 78 -40.48 2.44 8.91
C ALA A 78 -41.52 1.55 8.21
N GLU A 79 -41.28 0.24 8.13
CA GLU A 79 -42.17 -0.73 7.50
C GLU A 79 -43.42 -1.05 8.33
N LYS A 80 -43.43 -0.72 9.63
CA LYS A 80 -44.65 -0.77 10.46
C LYS A 80 -45.45 0.50 10.23
N PRO A 81 -46.55 0.50 9.47
CA PRO A 81 -47.42 1.67 9.41
C PRO A 81 -47.91 1.96 10.83
N LYS A 82 -47.58 3.14 11.35
CA LYS A 82 -48.28 3.70 12.51
C LYS A 82 -49.76 3.63 12.17
N GLN A 83 -50.52 2.75 12.85
CA GLN A 83 -51.97 2.82 12.83
C GLN A 83 -52.37 4.15 13.46
N SER A 84 -52.39 5.21 12.64
CA SER A 84 -52.97 6.49 13.01
C SER A 84 -54.46 6.26 13.12
N LYS A 85 -55.00 6.48 14.33
CA LYS A 85 -56.43 6.59 14.56
C LYS A 85 -57.06 7.43 13.46
N HIS A 86 -58.11 6.91 12.84
CA HIS A 86 -58.89 7.53 11.77
C HIS A 86 -59.05 9.04 12.01
N VAL A 87 -58.29 9.85 11.27
CA VAL A 87 -58.60 11.26 11.05
C VAL A 87 -59.22 11.29 9.66
N GLU A 88 -60.45 11.77 9.59
CA GLU A 88 -61.25 11.96 8.40
C GLU A 88 -60.40 12.67 7.33
N LYS A 89 -60.02 11.91 6.29
CA LYS A 89 -59.11 12.38 5.24
C LYS A 89 -59.88 13.34 4.36
N ASN A 90 -59.71 14.64 4.58
CA ASN A 90 -60.08 15.64 3.59
C ASN A 90 -59.06 15.52 2.43
N PRO A 91 -59.47 15.05 1.24
CA PRO A 91 -58.55 14.74 0.13
C PRO A 91 -57.77 15.97 -0.34
N ASP A 92 -58.33 17.17 -0.13
CA ASP A 92 -57.75 18.44 -0.53
C ASP A 92 -56.44 18.78 0.22
N VAL A 93 -56.37 18.43 1.51
CA VAL A 93 -55.18 18.69 2.36
C VAL A 93 -54.04 17.72 2.02
N ALA A 94 -54.37 16.46 1.72
CA ALA A 94 -53.38 15.46 1.31
C ALA A 94 -52.75 15.83 -0.05
N THR A 95 -53.58 16.29 -1.00
CA THR A 95 -53.11 16.78 -2.29
C THR A 95 -52.24 18.03 -2.13
N ALA A 96 -52.67 19.00 -1.34
CA ALA A 96 -51.89 20.22 -1.07
C ALA A 96 -50.53 19.92 -0.41
N TYR A 97 -50.47 18.95 0.50
CA TYR A 97 -49.22 18.54 1.15
C TYR A 97 -48.26 17.85 0.16
N ILE A 98 -48.77 16.97 -0.71
CA ILE A 98 -47.98 16.29 -1.74
C ILE A 98 -47.44 17.31 -2.77
N GLU A 99 -48.27 18.26 -3.20
CA GLU A 99 -47.87 19.35 -4.10
C GLU A 99 -46.81 20.25 -3.47
N PHE A 100 -46.95 20.59 -2.19
CA PHE A 100 -45.95 21.37 -1.47
C PHE A 100 -44.60 20.65 -1.39
N TYR A 101 -44.61 19.35 -1.06
CA TYR A 101 -43.37 18.57 -0.95
C TYR A 101 -42.68 18.36 -2.31
N THR A 102 -43.45 18.05 -3.35
CA THR A 102 -42.91 17.90 -4.71
C THR A 102 -42.32 19.22 -5.22
N ARG A 103 -42.99 20.36 -4.97
CA ARG A 103 -42.50 21.68 -5.37
C ARG A 103 -41.25 22.12 -4.60
N THR A 104 -41.13 21.77 -3.32
CA THR A 104 -39.96 22.13 -2.49
C THR A 104 -38.75 21.23 -2.75
N VAL A 105 -38.96 19.94 -3.04
CA VAL A 105 -37.87 19.01 -3.38
C VAL A 105 -37.36 19.24 -4.81
N GLN A 106 -38.23 19.61 -5.76
CA GLN A 106 -37.81 19.95 -7.13
C GLN A 106 -37.12 21.33 -7.25
N SER A 107 -37.46 22.30 -6.39
CA SER A 107 -36.88 23.66 -6.44
C SER A 107 -35.53 23.80 -5.72
N LYS A 108 -35.08 22.76 -5.00
CA LYS A 108 -33.80 22.78 -4.30
C LYS A 108 -33.01 21.52 -4.64
N PRO A 109 -32.08 21.56 -5.62
CA PRO A 109 -31.15 20.46 -5.79
C PRO A 109 -30.25 20.41 -4.54
N MET A 110 -30.61 19.55 -3.57
CA MET A 110 -29.81 19.32 -2.37
C MET A 110 -28.51 18.55 -2.65
N PHE A 111 -28.35 18.05 -3.86
CA PHE A 111 -27.06 17.59 -4.34
C PHE A 111 -26.34 18.79 -4.95
N LYS A 112 -25.39 19.36 -4.19
CA LYS A 112 -24.22 19.95 -4.85
C LYS A 112 -23.75 18.87 -5.82
N LYS A 113 -23.72 19.17 -7.13
CA LYS A 113 -23.05 18.31 -8.10
C LYS A 113 -21.73 17.90 -7.47
N LEU A 114 -21.51 16.60 -7.28
CA LEU A 114 -20.18 16.13 -6.92
C LEU A 114 -19.20 16.75 -7.93
N PRO A 115 -18.00 17.17 -7.51
CA PRO A 115 -17.01 17.63 -8.46
C PRO A 115 -16.92 16.58 -9.56
N GLU A 116 -17.26 16.98 -10.78
CA GLU A 116 -16.98 16.19 -11.96
C GLU A 116 -15.46 15.99 -11.91
N PHE A 117 -15.03 14.77 -11.57
CA PHE A 117 -13.68 14.35 -11.85
C PHE A 117 -13.57 14.42 -13.36
N LYS A 118 -13.07 15.55 -13.85
CA LYS A 118 -12.35 15.57 -15.11
C LYS A 118 -11.15 14.66 -14.85
N GLU A 119 -11.36 13.39 -15.17
CA GLU A 119 -10.29 12.54 -15.64
C GLU A 119 -9.74 13.26 -16.88
N GLU A 120 -8.87 14.26 -16.65
CA GLU A 120 -7.81 14.57 -17.58
C GLU A 120 -6.94 13.31 -17.58
N LEU A 121 -7.43 12.30 -18.29
CA LEU A 121 -6.60 11.39 -19.05
C LEU A 121 -5.84 12.28 -20.02
N GLU A 122 -4.80 12.93 -19.52
CA GLU A 122 -3.59 13.11 -20.31
C GLU A 122 -3.36 11.75 -20.96
N PRO A 123 -3.40 11.64 -22.30
CA PRO A 123 -2.97 10.43 -22.94
C PRO A 123 -1.47 10.36 -22.64
N SER A 124 -1.11 9.73 -21.51
CA SER A 124 0.23 9.20 -21.36
C SER A 124 0.38 8.32 -22.58
N SER A 125 1.16 8.84 -23.52
CA SER A 125 1.54 8.14 -24.73
C SER A 125 1.86 6.70 -24.33
N PRO A 126 1.58 5.69 -25.17
CA PRO A 126 2.13 4.37 -24.91
C PRO A 126 3.65 4.59 -24.82
N GLN A 127 4.16 4.64 -23.59
CA GLN A 127 5.59 4.57 -23.35
C GLN A 127 5.90 3.19 -23.86
N LYS A 128 6.37 3.18 -25.10
CA LYS A 128 7.07 2.06 -25.70
C LYS A 128 7.90 1.48 -24.56
N LEU A 129 7.64 0.23 -24.27
CA LEU A 129 8.44 -0.64 -23.45
C LEU A 129 9.79 -0.79 -24.18
N ASN A 130 10.53 0.30 -24.27
CA ASN A 130 11.85 0.38 -24.84
C ASN A 130 12.77 0.22 -23.65
N ASP A 131 13.34 -0.97 -23.55
CA ASP A 131 14.71 -1.17 -23.10
C ASP A 131 15.07 -0.39 -21.83
N ILE A 132 14.34 -0.63 -20.74
CA ILE A 132 15.03 -0.56 -19.44
C ILE A 132 16.04 -1.68 -19.55
N GLU A 133 17.32 -1.33 -19.69
CA GLU A 133 18.43 -2.27 -19.65
C GLU A 133 18.29 -3.08 -18.36
N LEU A 134 17.65 -4.24 -18.50
CA LEU A 134 17.37 -5.16 -17.41
C LEU A 134 18.68 -5.49 -16.67
N ASP A 135 19.78 -5.46 -17.42
CA ASP A 135 21.15 -5.59 -16.98
C ASP A 135 21.56 -4.51 -15.97
N GLU A 136 21.21 -3.23 -16.16
CA GLU A 136 21.54 -2.15 -15.21
C GLU A 136 20.75 -2.26 -13.90
N GLU A 137 19.47 -2.63 -13.96
CA GLU A 137 18.67 -2.83 -12.74
C GLU A 137 19.09 -4.09 -11.98
N LEU A 138 19.44 -5.16 -12.69
CA LEU A 138 19.95 -6.40 -12.09
C LEU A 138 21.36 -6.22 -11.51
N GLU A 139 22.19 -5.37 -12.11
CA GLU A 139 23.50 -4.98 -11.57
C GLU A 139 23.34 -4.15 -10.28
N LYS A 140 22.40 -3.20 -10.23
CA LYS A 140 22.07 -2.44 -9.01
C LYS A 140 21.55 -3.33 -7.86
N LEU A 141 20.88 -4.42 -8.20
CA LEU A 141 20.33 -5.37 -7.23
C LEU A 141 21.28 -6.51 -6.88
N GLY A 142 22.45 -6.61 -7.53
CA GLY A 142 23.39 -7.72 -7.35
C GLY A 142 22.83 -9.07 -7.82
N LEU A 143 21.90 -9.05 -8.78
CA LEU A 143 21.17 -10.21 -9.30
C LEU A 143 21.59 -10.58 -10.73
N SER A 144 22.73 -10.07 -11.21
CA SER A 144 23.28 -10.35 -12.54
C SER A 144 23.42 -11.84 -12.86
N ASP A 145 23.62 -12.68 -11.83
CA ASP A 145 23.76 -14.14 -11.99
C ASP A 145 22.43 -14.86 -12.27
N VAL A 146 21.28 -14.22 -12.02
CA VAL A 146 19.96 -14.81 -12.24
C VAL A 146 19.69 -14.98 -13.74
N LEU A 147 20.06 -14.01 -14.57
CA LEU A 147 19.87 -14.10 -16.03
C LEU A 147 20.71 -15.21 -16.65
N LYS A 148 21.97 -15.39 -16.23
CA LYS A 148 22.86 -16.47 -16.71
C LYS A 148 22.33 -17.88 -16.43
N LYS A 149 21.47 -18.03 -15.42
CA LYS A 149 20.89 -19.33 -15.06
C LYS A 149 19.67 -19.71 -15.89
N TYR A 150 19.04 -18.72 -16.54
CA TYR A 150 17.81 -18.88 -17.30
C TYR A 150 17.93 -18.49 -18.79
N SER A 151 19.12 -18.07 -19.26
CA SER A 151 19.48 -17.97 -20.68
C SER A 151 20.11 -19.26 -21.19
#